data_AF-A0A357N9B9-F1
#
_entry.id   AF-A0A357N9B9-F1
#
_cell.length_a   1.000
_cell.length_b   1.000
_cell.length_c   1.000
_cell.angle_alpha   90.00
_cell.angle_beta   90.00
_cell.angle_gamma   90.00
#
_symmetry.space_group_name_H-M   'P 1'
#
loop_
_entity.id
_entity.type
_entity.pdbx_description
1 polymer ?
#
loop_
_entity_poly.entity_id
_entity_poly.type
_entity_poly.pdbx_seq_one_letter_code
_entity_poly.pdbx_strand_id
1 'polypeptide(L)'
;EEQYLKVIDIGANIGDTVATISEKVCGSFLCVEGDPHYFFLLQENLRKIHASVVCVNAVCGACDEEVQGYFMTEHGTGHFVAGADRGALRLKSVTSILEDHASFKDANLFKVDTDGFDTCVLRGAQTYLAATGPTVFFEYVPALLNVHEEHPLAIFSYLVDLGYRSALFYTNLGLPLEMVDLCDQENLAELVRRIDTVNIGYYDVLLPGRSLPADLFADFCKQEIATAQRILDKAK
;
A
#
# COMPACT_ATOMS: atom_id res chain seq x y z
N GLU A 1 -22.62 14.54 -7.18
CA GLU A 1 -22.39 14.13 -5.78
C GLU A 1 -20.95 14.43 -5.46
N GLU A 2 -20.66 15.00 -4.28
CA GLU A 2 -19.27 15.10 -3.84
C GLU A 2 -18.72 13.68 -3.67
N GLN A 3 -17.62 13.37 -4.35
CA GLN A 3 -16.95 12.07 -4.22
C GLN A 3 -16.39 11.99 -2.79
N TYR A 4 -16.89 11.02 -2.01
CA TYR A 4 -16.47 10.80 -0.63
C TYR A 4 -15.53 9.61 -0.55
N LEU A 5 -14.29 9.85 -0.11
CA LEU A 5 -13.26 8.82 -0.01
C LEU A 5 -13.17 8.29 1.43
N LYS A 6 -13.09 6.96 1.57
CA LYS A 6 -12.79 6.30 2.85
C LYS A 6 -11.48 5.55 2.69
N VAL A 7 -10.43 6.05 3.31
CA VAL A 7 -9.06 5.56 3.13
C VAL A 7 -8.59 4.85 4.38
N ILE A 8 -7.95 3.71 4.18
CA ILE A 8 -7.05 3.11 5.16
C ILE A 8 -5.64 3.26 4.59
N ASP A 9 -4.76 3.93 5.33
CA ASP A 9 -3.37 4.22 4.96
C ASP A 9 -2.45 3.53 5.98
N ILE A 10 -1.85 2.41 5.58
CA ILE A 10 -0.92 1.64 6.40
C ILE A 10 0.52 2.04 6.05
N GLY A 11 1.32 2.31 7.08
CA GLY A 11 2.61 2.98 6.91
C GLY A 11 2.39 4.44 6.54
N ALA A 12 1.54 5.11 7.31
CA ALA A 12 1.17 6.50 7.05
C ALA A 12 2.34 7.48 7.26
N ASN A 13 3.43 7.03 7.89
CA ASN A 13 4.65 7.80 8.12
C ASN A 13 4.33 9.16 8.75
N ILE A 14 4.61 10.28 8.07
CA ILE A 14 4.30 11.64 8.55
C ILE A 14 2.95 12.19 8.08
N GLY A 15 2.15 11.42 7.34
CA GLY A 15 0.81 11.77 6.88
C GLY A 15 0.74 12.61 5.60
N ASP A 16 1.80 12.65 4.81
CA ASP A 16 1.88 13.40 3.55
C ASP A 16 0.84 12.93 2.51
N THR A 17 0.58 11.62 2.45
CA THR A 17 -0.45 11.03 1.59
C THR A 17 -1.83 11.59 1.91
N VAL A 18 -2.26 11.48 3.17
CA VAL A 18 -3.57 11.98 3.61
C VAL A 18 -3.63 13.50 3.51
N ALA A 19 -2.55 14.22 3.81
CA ALA A 19 -2.48 15.66 3.61
C ALA A 19 -2.80 16.05 2.17
N THR A 20 -2.13 15.41 1.20
CA THR A 20 -2.30 15.69 -0.22
C THR A 20 -3.70 15.31 -0.74
N ILE A 21 -4.23 14.17 -0.30
CA ILE A 21 -5.56 13.70 -0.75
C ILE A 21 -6.67 14.61 -0.20
N SER A 22 -6.59 14.98 1.08
CA SER A 22 -7.61 15.78 1.76
C SER A 22 -7.78 17.20 1.20
N GLU A 23 -6.76 17.74 0.53
CA GLU A 23 -6.85 19.03 -0.18
C GLU A 23 -7.72 18.97 -1.45
N LYS A 24 -7.88 17.77 -2.02
CA LYS A 24 -8.54 17.56 -3.32
C LYS A 24 -9.90 16.90 -3.20
N VAL A 25 -10.10 16.07 -2.18
CA VAL A 25 -11.32 15.28 -1.99
C VAL A 25 -11.75 15.25 -0.53
N CYS A 26 -13.07 15.30 -0.31
CA CYS A 26 -13.66 15.07 0.99
C CYS A 26 -13.54 13.59 1.36
N GLY A 27 -13.23 13.31 2.63
CA GLY A 27 -13.12 11.92 3.07
C GLY A 27 -12.91 11.71 4.55
N SER A 28 -12.79 10.43 4.90
CA SER A 28 -12.34 9.98 6.21
C SER A 28 -11.14 9.05 6.04
N PHE A 29 -10.20 9.15 6.97
CA PHE A 29 -8.88 8.56 6.84
C PHE A 29 -8.52 7.83 8.14
N LEU A 30 -8.17 6.56 8.02
CA LEU A 30 -7.57 5.75 9.08
C LEU A 30 -6.09 5.58 8.76
N CYS A 31 -5.25 6.29 9.49
CA CYS A 31 -3.80 6.29 9.32
C CYS A 31 -3.16 5.38 10.36
N VAL A 32 -2.39 4.39 9.93
CA VAL A 32 -1.68 3.47 10.83
C VAL A 32 -0.18 3.65 10.64
N GLU A 33 0.53 3.94 11.72
CA GLU A 33 1.99 4.09 11.73
C GLU A 33 2.59 3.31 12.90
N GLY A 34 3.62 2.51 12.64
CA GLY A 34 4.23 1.62 13.61
C GLY A 34 5.27 2.31 14.50
N ASP A 35 6.08 3.18 13.92
CA ASP A 35 7.17 3.85 14.63
C ASP A 35 6.61 5.00 15.50
N PRO A 36 6.85 5.01 16.83
CA PRO A 36 6.34 6.06 17.71
C PRO A 36 6.81 7.49 17.37
N HIS A 37 8.01 7.65 16.80
CA HIS A 37 8.52 8.94 16.37
C HIS A 37 7.74 9.46 15.15
N TYR A 38 7.57 8.64 14.11
CA TYR A 38 6.77 9.02 12.95
C TYR A 38 5.30 9.18 13.29
N PHE A 39 4.76 8.34 14.17
CA PHE A 39 3.39 8.47 14.67
C PHE A 39 3.15 9.82 15.38
N PHE A 40 4.11 10.30 16.17
CA PHE A 40 4.02 11.63 16.75
C PHE A 40 3.95 12.72 15.67
N LEU A 41 4.81 12.64 14.64
CA LEU A 41 4.80 13.59 13.52
C LEU A 41 3.49 13.51 12.71
N LEU A 42 2.98 12.31 12.45
CA LEU A 42 1.68 12.05 11.83
C LEU A 42 0.56 12.81 12.53
N GLN A 43 0.48 12.68 13.86
CA GLN A 43 -0.54 13.35 14.66
C GLN A 43 -0.41 14.88 14.57
N GLU A 44 0.81 15.40 14.68
CA GLU A 44 1.05 16.85 14.60
C GLU A 44 0.71 17.43 13.22
N ASN A 45 1.07 16.73 12.15
CA ASN A 45 0.81 17.16 10.77
C ASN A 45 -0.69 17.11 10.44
N LEU A 46 -1.38 16.03 10.81
CA LEU A 46 -2.78 15.84 10.45
C LEU A 46 -3.76 16.62 11.35
N ARG A 47 -3.32 17.12 12.52
CA ARG A 47 -4.16 17.92 13.44
C ARG A 47 -4.82 19.15 12.79
N LYS A 48 -4.19 19.72 11.77
CA LYS A 48 -4.65 20.96 11.11
C LYS A 48 -5.56 20.72 9.90
N ILE A 49 -5.76 19.46 9.53
CA ILE A 49 -6.53 19.11 8.33
C ILE A 49 -8.01 19.11 8.66
N HIS A 50 -8.81 19.72 7.80
CA HIS A 50 -10.27 19.77 7.92
C HIS A 50 -10.93 18.49 7.36
N ALA A 51 -10.47 17.34 7.83
CA ALA A 51 -11.01 16.02 7.47
C ALA A 51 -11.17 15.13 8.70
N SER A 52 -11.97 14.07 8.57
CA SER A 52 -12.11 13.08 9.64
C SER A 52 -10.91 12.13 9.63
N VAL A 53 -9.94 12.35 10.51
CA VAL A 53 -8.72 11.54 10.60
C VAL A 53 -8.69 10.76 11.91
N VAL A 54 -8.38 9.47 11.84
CA VAL A 54 -8.08 8.59 12.97
C VAL A 54 -6.66 8.09 12.81
N CYS A 55 -5.79 8.34 13.80
CA CYS A 55 -4.42 7.83 13.81
C CYS A 55 -4.29 6.67 14.81
N VAL A 56 -3.67 5.57 14.39
CA VAL A 56 -3.40 4.38 15.20
C VAL A 56 -1.91 4.10 15.21
N ASN A 57 -1.31 4.01 16.40
CA ASN A 57 0.06 3.55 16.53
C ASN A 57 0.09 2.02 16.61
N ALA A 58 0.37 1.37 15.49
CA ALA A 58 0.39 -0.10 15.40
C ALA A 58 1.27 -0.55 14.24
N VAL A 59 1.87 -1.73 14.39
CA VAL A 59 2.65 -2.37 13.35
C VAL A 59 1.77 -3.43 12.69
N CYS A 60 1.56 -3.28 11.39
CA CYS A 60 0.66 -4.18 10.67
C CYS A 60 1.39 -5.44 10.22
N GLY A 61 0.78 -6.60 10.43
CA GLY A 61 1.30 -7.89 9.98
C GLY A 61 0.19 -8.81 9.47
N ALA A 62 0.56 -10.04 9.13
CA ALA A 62 -0.38 -11.04 8.62
C ALA A 62 -1.38 -11.52 9.68
N CYS A 63 -1.00 -11.49 10.96
CA CYS A 63 -1.85 -11.87 12.08
C CYS A 63 -1.50 -11.07 13.35
N ASP A 64 -2.34 -11.19 14.38
CA ASP A 64 -2.06 -10.63 15.69
C ASP A 64 -1.04 -11.54 16.41
N GLU A 65 0.19 -11.08 16.58
CA GLU A 65 1.26 -11.84 17.21
C GLU A 65 2.27 -10.95 17.93
N GLU A 66 3.08 -11.55 18.79
CA GLU A 66 4.18 -10.87 19.47
C GLU A 66 5.50 -11.34 18.86
N VAL A 67 6.24 -10.41 18.26
CA VAL A 67 7.52 -10.67 17.61
C VAL A 67 8.64 -10.00 18.38
N GLN A 68 9.79 -10.67 18.48
CA GLN A 68 10.98 -10.06 19.08
C GLN A 68 11.71 -9.26 18.00
N GLY A 69 11.94 -7.97 18.24
CA GLY A 69 12.57 -7.07 17.28
C GLY A 69 12.38 -5.60 17.61
N TYR A 70 12.94 -4.73 16.76
CA TYR A 70 12.94 -3.29 16.98
C TYR A 70 12.79 -2.53 15.66
N PHE A 71 12.35 -1.27 15.74
CA PHE A 71 12.36 -0.35 14.63
C PHE A 71 13.75 0.22 14.40
N MET A 72 14.22 0.18 13.16
CA MET A 72 15.45 0.81 12.71
C MET A 72 15.11 1.93 11.75
N THR A 73 15.59 3.14 12.08
CA THR A 73 15.47 4.30 11.19
C THR A 73 16.76 4.45 10.40
N GLU A 74 16.69 4.31 9.08
CA GLU A 74 17.80 4.62 8.17
C GLU A 74 17.29 5.51 7.03
N HIS A 75 18.08 6.51 6.63
CA HIS A 75 17.75 7.40 5.51
C HIS A 75 16.39 8.12 5.57
N GLY A 76 15.75 8.18 6.74
CA GLY A 76 14.44 8.83 6.92
C GLY A 76 13.25 7.90 6.73
N THR A 77 13.46 6.59 6.57
CA THR A 77 12.43 5.54 6.64
C THR A 77 12.67 4.64 7.84
N GLY A 78 11.60 4.06 8.37
CA GLY A 78 11.61 3.29 9.62
C GLY A 78 11.10 1.88 9.35
N HIS A 79 12.00 0.89 9.35
CA HIS A 79 11.64 -0.50 9.06
C HIS A 79 11.80 -1.39 10.31
N PHE A 80 11.03 -2.49 10.35
CA PHE A 80 11.12 -3.46 11.45
C PHE A 80 12.23 -4.48 11.20
N VAL A 81 13.05 -4.73 12.23
CA VAL A 81 14.10 -5.76 12.21
C VAL A 81 13.84 -6.78 13.31
N ALA A 82 13.64 -8.04 12.91
CA ALA A 82 13.49 -9.16 13.84
C ALA A 82 14.80 -9.44 14.60
N GLY A 83 14.72 -9.67 15.91
CA GLY A 83 15.89 -9.94 16.75
C GLY A 83 15.52 -10.33 18.18
N ALA A 84 16.01 -11.49 18.63
CA ALA A 84 15.64 -12.11 19.90
C ALA A 84 15.98 -11.29 21.17
N ASP A 85 16.92 -10.34 21.09
CA ASP A 85 17.47 -9.62 22.25
C ASP A 85 17.02 -8.15 22.36
N ARG A 86 16.04 -7.72 21.54
CA ARG A 86 15.71 -6.28 21.41
C ARG A 86 14.22 -5.96 21.53
N GLY A 87 13.58 -6.49 22.56
CA GLY A 87 12.23 -6.12 22.97
C GLY A 87 11.12 -6.82 22.18
N ALA A 88 9.93 -6.86 22.78
CA ALA A 88 8.74 -7.44 22.18
C ALA A 88 7.91 -6.35 21.51
N LEU A 89 7.59 -6.55 20.23
CA LEU A 89 6.67 -5.75 19.47
C LEU A 89 5.41 -6.56 19.18
N ARG A 90 4.24 -5.96 19.36
CA ARG A 90 2.97 -6.59 19.03
C ARG A 90 2.53 -6.18 17.63
N LEU A 91 2.50 -7.14 16.72
CA LEU A 91 1.88 -6.99 15.41
C LEU A 91 0.35 -7.04 15.57
N LYS A 92 -0.34 -6.25 14.74
CA LYS A 92 -1.79 -6.30 14.58
C LYS A 92 -2.12 -6.60 13.13
N SER A 93 -3.08 -7.47 12.89
CA SER A 93 -3.72 -7.58 11.59
C SER A 93 -4.59 -6.37 11.30
N VAL A 94 -4.76 -6.05 10.02
CA VAL A 94 -5.72 -5.02 9.59
C VAL A 94 -7.14 -5.39 10.01
N THR A 95 -7.46 -6.69 10.02
CA THR A 95 -8.74 -7.19 10.54
C THR A 95 -8.99 -6.75 11.99
N SER A 96 -8.01 -6.96 12.89
CA SER A 96 -8.07 -6.57 14.31
C SER A 96 -8.21 -5.05 14.45
N ILE A 97 -7.45 -4.26 13.69
CA ILE A 97 -7.55 -2.80 13.70
C ILE A 97 -8.97 -2.35 13.30
N LEU A 98 -9.57 -2.99 12.29
CA LEU A 98 -10.92 -2.63 11.84
C LEU A 98 -12.03 -3.07 12.80
N GLU A 99 -11.78 -3.98 13.74
CA GLU A 99 -12.72 -4.26 14.83
C GLU A 99 -12.86 -3.07 15.78
N ASP A 100 -11.74 -2.44 16.13
CA ASP A 100 -11.69 -1.21 16.94
C ASP A 100 -12.18 0.03 16.15
N HIS A 101 -12.08 -0.02 14.82
CA HIS A 101 -12.39 1.10 13.92
C HIS A 101 -13.45 0.75 12.87
N ALA A 102 -14.59 0.24 13.34
CA ALA A 102 -15.66 -0.32 12.49
C ALA A 102 -16.19 0.62 11.39
N SER A 103 -16.07 1.95 11.54
CA SER A 103 -16.46 2.94 10.53
C SER A 103 -15.65 2.88 9.23
N PHE A 104 -14.53 2.17 9.23
CA PHE A 104 -13.64 1.97 8.08
C PHE A 104 -13.74 0.58 7.46
N LYS A 105 -14.65 -0.30 7.95
CA LYS A 105 -14.86 -1.64 7.37
C LYS A 105 -15.34 -1.60 5.92
N ASP A 106 -15.92 -0.49 5.49
CA ASP A 106 -16.37 -0.20 4.11
C ASP A 106 -15.46 0.79 3.38
N ALA A 107 -14.20 0.93 3.82
CA ALA A 107 -13.23 1.75 3.12
C ALA A 107 -13.08 1.31 1.66
N ASN A 108 -12.88 2.30 0.77
CA ASN A 108 -12.89 2.11 -0.67
C ASN A 108 -11.51 2.32 -1.31
N LEU A 109 -10.54 2.82 -0.53
CA LEU A 109 -9.13 2.88 -0.88
C LEU A 109 -8.29 2.30 0.27
N PHE A 110 -7.42 1.36 -0.06
CA PHE A 110 -6.47 0.75 0.86
C PHE A 110 -5.06 0.97 0.35
N LYS A 111 -4.32 1.86 1.01
CA LYS A 111 -2.89 2.07 0.77
C LYS A 111 -2.09 1.25 1.77
N VAL A 112 -1.03 0.60 1.27
CA VAL A 112 0.00 -0.03 2.08
C VAL A 112 1.34 0.46 1.58
N ASP A 113 2.19 0.91 2.47
CA ASP A 113 3.55 1.36 2.14
C ASP A 113 4.40 1.14 3.39
N THR A 114 4.93 -0.07 3.55
CA THR A 114 5.48 -0.53 4.82
C THR A 114 6.88 -1.11 4.70
N ASP A 115 7.80 -0.38 4.04
CA ASP A 115 9.24 -0.70 3.95
C ASP A 115 9.50 -2.23 3.79
N GLY A 116 8.71 -2.92 2.97
CA GLY A 116 8.81 -4.37 2.70
C GLY A 116 7.86 -5.34 3.41
N PHE A 117 6.99 -4.88 4.32
CA PHE A 117 5.98 -5.72 4.97
C PHE A 117 4.63 -5.78 4.22
N ASP A 118 4.55 -5.14 3.05
CA ASP A 118 3.32 -4.88 2.33
C ASP A 118 2.53 -6.15 2.02
N THR A 119 3.20 -7.21 1.57
CA THR A 119 2.56 -8.50 1.29
C THR A 119 1.99 -9.14 2.56
N CYS A 120 2.65 -8.98 3.70
CA CYS A 120 2.17 -9.44 5.00
C CYS A 120 0.94 -8.64 5.45
N VAL A 121 0.95 -7.32 5.28
CA VAL A 121 -0.20 -6.46 5.57
C VAL A 121 -1.40 -6.81 4.70
N LEU A 122 -1.19 -7.04 3.39
CA LEU A 122 -2.23 -7.48 2.46
C LEU A 122 -2.85 -8.82 2.89
N ARG A 123 -2.05 -9.74 3.45
CA ARG A 123 -2.52 -11.00 4.04
C ARG A 123 -3.33 -10.76 5.32
N GLY A 124 -2.87 -9.87 6.19
CA GLY A 124 -3.61 -9.47 7.41
C GLY A 124 -4.94 -8.74 7.15
N ALA A 125 -5.10 -8.22 5.93
CA ALA A 125 -6.30 -7.58 5.42
C ALA A 125 -7.26 -8.53 4.68
N GLN A 126 -6.97 -9.84 4.63
CA GLN A 126 -7.73 -10.81 3.82
C GLN A 126 -9.25 -10.70 3.98
N THR A 127 -9.75 -10.68 5.22
CA THR A 127 -11.19 -10.61 5.51
C THR A 127 -11.82 -9.33 4.94
N TYR A 128 -11.15 -8.19 5.09
CA TYR A 128 -11.58 -6.91 4.56
C TYR A 128 -11.54 -6.90 3.02
N LEU A 129 -10.40 -7.26 2.42
CA LEU A 129 -10.24 -7.29 0.96
C LEU A 129 -11.23 -8.23 0.29
N ALA A 130 -11.47 -9.41 0.85
CA ALA A 130 -12.44 -10.37 0.34
C ALA A 130 -13.88 -9.83 0.42
N ALA A 131 -14.22 -9.12 1.50
CA ALA A 131 -15.56 -8.58 1.72
C ALA A 131 -15.88 -7.35 0.86
N THR A 132 -14.96 -6.38 0.78
CA THR A 132 -15.23 -5.08 0.14
C THR A 132 -14.62 -4.96 -1.25
N GLY A 133 -13.48 -5.60 -1.51
CA GLY A 133 -12.74 -5.46 -2.77
C GLY A 133 -12.41 -4.02 -3.13
N PRO A 134 -11.76 -3.25 -2.23
CA PRO A 134 -11.47 -1.84 -2.43
C PRO A 134 -10.43 -1.64 -3.54
N THR A 135 -10.23 -0.40 -3.98
CA THR A 135 -9.00 -0.06 -4.71
C THR A 135 -7.82 -0.24 -3.76
N VAL A 136 -6.74 -0.87 -4.24
CA VAL A 136 -5.54 -1.15 -3.45
C VAL A 136 -4.35 -0.47 -4.11
N PHE A 137 -3.52 0.20 -3.33
CA PHE A 137 -2.24 0.77 -3.78
C PHE A 137 -1.16 0.29 -2.82
N PHE A 138 -0.15 -0.43 -3.30
CA PHE A 138 0.88 -0.96 -2.42
C PHE A 138 2.28 -0.98 -3.04
N GLU A 139 3.30 -0.93 -2.19
CA GLU A 139 4.69 -1.08 -2.60
C GLU A 139 5.04 -2.56 -2.76
N TYR A 140 5.62 -2.92 -3.90
CA TYR A 140 6.08 -4.27 -4.20
C TYR A 140 7.61 -4.29 -4.32
N VAL A 141 8.25 -4.81 -3.28
CA VAL A 141 9.72 -4.93 -3.16
C VAL A 141 10.16 -6.40 -3.15
N PRO A 142 10.36 -7.05 -4.31
CA PRO A 142 10.69 -8.48 -4.34
C PRO A 142 12.02 -8.84 -3.66
N ALA A 143 12.97 -7.92 -3.57
CA ALA A 143 14.22 -8.14 -2.83
C ALA A 143 13.98 -8.49 -1.35
N LEU A 144 12.91 -7.96 -0.75
CA LEU A 144 12.56 -8.19 0.65
C LEU A 144 11.71 -9.46 0.84
N LEU A 145 11.08 -9.98 -0.21
CA LEU A 145 10.32 -11.25 -0.17
C LEU A 145 11.24 -12.47 0.00
N ASN A 146 12.46 -12.41 -0.54
CA ASN A 146 13.44 -13.49 -0.39
C ASN A 146 13.85 -13.74 1.07
N VAL A 147 13.74 -12.73 1.95
CA VAL A 147 14.00 -12.86 3.38
C VAL A 147 12.95 -13.73 4.07
N HIS A 148 11.75 -13.82 3.48
CA HIS A 148 10.61 -14.57 4.00
C HIS A 148 10.33 -15.89 3.26
N GLU A 149 11.25 -16.32 2.37
CA GLU A 149 11.08 -17.51 1.49
C GLU A 149 9.79 -17.48 0.64
N GLU A 150 9.23 -16.30 0.40
CA GLU A 150 8.02 -16.15 -0.40
C GLU A 150 8.36 -16.06 -1.89
N HIS A 151 7.68 -16.87 -2.71
CA HIS A 151 7.82 -16.78 -4.16
C HIS A 151 7.35 -15.39 -4.64
N PRO A 152 8.13 -14.63 -5.42
CA PRO A 152 7.78 -13.25 -5.80
C PRO A 152 6.39 -13.08 -6.44
N LEU A 153 5.94 -14.09 -7.19
CA LEU A 153 4.62 -14.07 -7.84
C LEU A 153 3.44 -14.52 -6.95
N ALA A 154 3.71 -15.01 -5.73
CA ALA A 154 2.68 -15.54 -4.84
C ALA A 154 1.66 -14.49 -4.42
N ILE A 155 2.10 -13.23 -4.25
CA ILE A 155 1.20 -12.13 -3.90
C ILE A 155 0.16 -11.87 -4.99
N PHE A 156 0.55 -11.93 -6.27
CA PHE A 156 -0.38 -11.70 -7.37
C PHE A 156 -1.38 -12.85 -7.50
N SER A 157 -0.94 -14.09 -7.28
CA SER A 157 -1.86 -15.25 -7.22
C SER A 157 -2.89 -15.08 -6.10
N TYR A 158 -2.44 -14.65 -4.91
CA TYR A 158 -3.33 -14.34 -3.79
C TYR A 158 -4.34 -13.22 -4.12
N LEU A 159 -3.91 -12.16 -4.81
CA LEU A 159 -4.81 -11.07 -5.23
C LEU A 159 -5.82 -11.55 -6.28
N VAL A 160 -5.43 -12.47 -7.18
CA VAL A 160 -6.34 -13.13 -8.13
C VAL A 160 -7.40 -13.95 -7.40
N ASP A 161 -7.03 -14.69 -6.36
CA ASP A 161 -7.95 -15.47 -5.52
C ASP A 161 -8.96 -14.57 -4.79
N LEU A 162 -8.57 -13.34 -4.45
CA LEU A 162 -9.45 -12.31 -3.88
C LEU A 162 -10.37 -11.63 -4.93
N GLY A 163 -10.19 -11.94 -6.21
CA GLY A 163 -11.04 -11.42 -7.29
C GLY A 163 -10.47 -10.21 -8.04
N TYR A 164 -9.24 -9.80 -7.76
CA TYR A 164 -8.55 -8.80 -8.58
C TYR A 164 -8.07 -9.41 -9.90
N ARG A 165 -8.04 -8.62 -10.97
CA ARG A 165 -7.74 -9.12 -12.33
C ARG A 165 -6.72 -8.28 -13.07
N SER A 166 -6.70 -6.98 -12.85
CA SER A 166 -5.73 -6.09 -13.47
C SER A 166 -5.04 -5.22 -12.43
N ALA A 167 -3.86 -4.73 -12.79
CA ALA A 167 -3.13 -3.75 -12.00
C ALA A 167 -2.36 -2.80 -12.92
N LEU A 168 -2.14 -1.56 -12.48
CA LEU A 168 -1.21 -0.63 -13.10
C LEU A 168 0.06 -0.58 -12.26
N PHE A 169 1.20 -0.81 -12.91
CA PHE A 169 2.52 -0.76 -12.27
C PHE A 169 3.17 0.60 -12.50
N TYR A 170 3.78 1.15 -11.45
CA TYR A 170 4.60 2.36 -11.49
C TYR A 170 6.02 2.02 -11.08
N THR A 171 7.02 2.68 -11.67
CA THR A 171 8.40 2.61 -11.18
C THR A 171 8.55 3.34 -9.85
N ASN A 172 9.64 3.08 -9.12
CA ASN A 172 10.09 3.86 -7.96
C ASN A 172 10.27 5.39 -8.18
N LEU A 173 10.11 5.88 -9.41
CA LEU A 173 10.10 7.31 -9.73
C LEU A 173 8.67 7.87 -9.87
N GLY A 174 7.65 7.05 -9.56
CA GLY A 174 6.24 7.38 -9.76
C GLY A 174 5.82 7.41 -11.23
N LEU A 175 6.58 6.80 -12.14
CA LEU A 175 6.24 6.76 -13.56
C LEU A 175 5.40 5.53 -13.89
N PRO A 176 4.17 5.69 -14.43
CA PRO A 176 3.36 4.56 -14.85
C PRO A 176 4.04 3.80 -15.99
N LEU A 177 4.08 2.47 -15.89
CA LEU A 177 4.65 1.57 -16.89
C LEU A 177 3.58 0.98 -17.79
N GLU A 178 2.80 0.05 -17.24
CA GLU A 178 1.85 -0.74 -18.01
C GLU A 178 0.72 -1.28 -17.12
N MET A 179 -0.44 -1.48 -17.74
CA MET A 179 -1.55 -2.21 -17.15
C MET A 179 -1.36 -3.70 -17.45
N VAL A 180 -1.38 -4.52 -16.41
CA VAL A 180 -1.08 -5.95 -16.45
C VAL A 180 -2.31 -6.75 -16.07
N ASP A 181 -2.55 -7.86 -16.77
CA ASP A 181 -3.47 -8.91 -16.31
C ASP A 181 -2.74 -9.77 -15.26
N LEU A 182 -3.28 -9.85 -14.05
CA LEU A 182 -2.68 -10.61 -12.95
C LEU A 182 -2.70 -12.13 -13.19
N CYS A 183 -3.51 -12.61 -14.14
CA CYS A 183 -3.47 -14.00 -14.59
C CYS A 183 -2.29 -14.28 -15.54
N ASP A 184 -1.66 -13.25 -16.12
CA ASP A 184 -0.51 -13.37 -17.01
C ASP A 184 0.80 -13.52 -16.21
N GLN A 185 1.08 -14.76 -15.82
CA GLN A 185 2.28 -15.10 -15.03
C GLN A 185 3.58 -14.84 -15.80
N GLU A 186 3.57 -14.90 -17.14
CA GLU A 186 4.77 -14.64 -17.94
C GLU A 186 5.12 -13.16 -17.93
N ASN A 187 4.14 -12.28 -18.11
CA ASN A 187 4.35 -10.84 -18.02
C ASN A 187 4.76 -10.42 -16.61
N LEU A 188 4.09 -10.93 -15.57
CA LEU A 188 4.48 -10.65 -14.18
C LEU A 188 5.93 -11.11 -13.90
N ALA A 189 6.32 -12.29 -14.38
CA ALA A 189 7.70 -12.77 -14.22
C ALA A 189 8.71 -11.87 -14.96
N GLU A 190 8.34 -11.31 -16.11
CA GLU A 190 9.17 -10.34 -16.82
C GLU A 190 9.35 -9.04 -16.04
N LEU A 191 8.26 -8.50 -15.48
CA LEU A 191 8.31 -7.32 -14.62
C LEU A 191 9.22 -7.53 -13.41
N VAL A 192 9.10 -8.67 -12.72
CA VAL A 192 9.98 -9.00 -11.59
C VAL A 192 11.45 -9.04 -12.03
N ARG A 193 11.76 -9.64 -13.19
CA ARG A 193 13.14 -9.64 -13.73
C ARG A 193 13.66 -8.25 -14.10
N ARG A 194 12.77 -7.31 -14.42
CA ARG A 194 13.15 -5.93 -14.80
C ARG A 194 13.67 -5.12 -13.62
N ILE A 195 13.17 -5.36 -12.40
CA ILE A 195 13.53 -4.58 -11.20
C ILE A 195 15.05 -4.47 -11.00
N ASP A 196 15.78 -5.56 -11.20
CA ASP A 196 17.25 -5.63 -11.02
C ASP A 196 18.04 -5.18 -12.26
N THR A 197 17.45 -5.25 -13.45
CA THR A 197 18.16 -4.99 -14.72
C THR A 197 18.11 -3.53 -15.15
N VAL A 198 17.08 -2.78 -14.71
CA VAL A 198 16.90 -1.37 -15.04
C VAL A 198 16.90 -0.45 -13.80
N ASN A 199 17.39 -0.94 -12.66
CA ASN A 199 17.58 -0.18 -11.42
C ASN A 199 16.28 0.49 -10.92
N ILE A 200 15.15 -0.20 -11.09
CA ILE A 200 13.84 0.28 -10.63
C ILE A 200 13.69 0.02 -9.12
N GLY A 201 14.37 -0.97 -8.54
CA GLY A 201 14.38 -1.24 -7.09
C GLY A 201 13.06 -1.85 -6.56
N TYR A 202 11.92 -1.21 -6.84
CA TYR A 202 10.57 -1.65 -6.47
C TYR A 202 9.51 -1.09 -7.43
N TYR A 203 8.30 -1.64 -7.37
CA TYR A 203 7.14 -1.09 -8.07
C TYR A 203 6.07 -0.63 -7.09
N ASP A 204 5.40 0.48 -7.38
CA ASP A 204 4.08 0.71 -6.81
C ASP A 204 3.03 0.05 -7.69
N VAL A 205 2.05 -0.60 -7.07
CA VAL A 205 1.03 -1.38 -7.78
C VAL A 205 -0.35 -0.90 -7.40
N LEU A 206 -1.09 -0.39 -8.39
CA LEU A 206 -2.48 0.04 -8.25
C LEU A 206 -3.43 -1.03 -8.79
N LEU A 207 -4.27 -1.59 -7.91
CA LEU A 207 -5.38 -2.46 -8.29
C LEU A 207 -6.71 -1.70 -8.23
N PRO A 208 -7.55 -1.77 -9.28
CA PRO A 208 -8.87 -1.19 -9.23
C PRO A 208 -9.76 -1.95 -8.25
N GLY A 209 -10.63 -1.22 -7.52
CA GLY A 209 -11.68 -1.86 -6.75
C GLY A 209 -12.56 -2.75 -7.63
N ARG A 210 -13.02 -3.88 -7.09
CA ARG A 210 -13.73 -4.91 -7.88
C ARG A 210 -15.04 -4.42 -8.49
N SER A 211 -15.62 -3.36 -7.93
CA SER A 211 -16.82 -2.70 -8.47
C SER A 211 -16.51 -1.65 -9.55
N LEU A 212 -15.24 -1.30 -9.76
CA LEU A 212 -14.84 -0.33 -10.79
C LEU A 212 -14.94 -0.99 -12.17
N PRO A 213 -15.64 -0.37 -13.14
CA PRO A 213 -15.71 -0.90 -14.50
C PRO A 213 -14.32 -1.03 -15.14
N ALA A 214 -14.07 -2.17 -15.80
CA ALA A 214 -12.76 -2.48 -16.37
C ALA A 214 -12.36 -1.51 -17.51
N ASP A 215 -13.33 -1.02 -18.28
CA ASP A 215 -13.14 0.00 -19.31
C ASP A 215 -12.73 1.35 -18.71
N LEU A 216 -13.36 1.76 -17.60
CA LEU A 216 -13.01 2.99 -16.89
C LEU A 216 -11.59 2.91 -16.33
N PHE A 217 -11.19 1.77 -15.75
CA PHE A 217 -9.82 1.59 -15.28
C PHE A 217 -8.81 1.59 -16.43
N ALA A 218 -9.12 0.90 -17.53
CA ALA A 218 -8.24 0.89 -18.71
C ALA A 218 -8.06 2.30 -19.30
N ASP A 219 -9.11 3.11 -19.32
CA ASP A 219 -9.04 4.50 -19.79
C ASP A 219 -8.26 5.39 -18.83
N PHE A 220 -8.40 5.20 -17.51
CA PHE A 220 -7.53 5.82 -16.52
C PHE A 220 -6.05 5.48 -16.78
N CYS A 221 -5.71 4.19 -16.93
CA CYS A 221 -4.33 3.77 -17.18
C CYS A 221 -3.73 4.41 -18.45
N LYS A 222 -4.51 4.48 -19.54
CA LYS A 222 -4.08 5.13 -20.78
C LYS A 222 -3.80 6.63 -20.59
N GLN A 223 -4.67 7.32 -19.86
CA GLN A 223 -4.53 8.75 -19.59
C GLN A 223 -3.31 9.02 -18.70
N GLU A 224 -3.08 8.18 -17.70
CA GLU A 224 -1.96 8.28 -16.77
C GLU A 224 -0.63 8.12 -17.51
N ILE A 225 -0.48 7.05 -18.30
CA ILE A 225 0.70 6.77 -19.12
C ILE A 225 0.94 7.89 -20.14
N ALA A 226 -0.11 8.34 -20.85
CA ALA A 226 0.00 9.44 -21.81
C ALA A 226 0.38 10.77 -21.16
N THR A 227 -0.01 11.00 -19.91
CA THR A 227 0.35 12.21 -19.17
C THR A 227 1.80 12.18 -18.74
N ALA A 228 2.28 11.05 -18.20
CA ALA A 228 3.69 10.87 -17.85
C ALA A 228 4.59 11.06 -19.08
N GLN A 229 4.24 10.47 -20.23
CA GLN A 229 5.00 10.63 -21.46
C GLN A 229 5.12 12.09 -21.90
N ARG A 230 4.01 12.85 -21.85
CA ARG A 230 4.01 14.29 -22.18
C ARG A 230 4.88 15.12 -21.25
N ILE A 231 4.99 14.75 -19.97
CA ILE A 231 5.86 15.44 -19.01
C ILE A 231 7.32 15.14 -19.34
N LEU A 232 7.66 13.87 -19.58
CA LEU A 232 9.01 13.45 -19.95
C LEU A 232 9.49 14.07 -21.25
N ASP A 233 8.62 14.20 -22.25
CA ASP A 233 8.97 14.82 -23.54
C ASP A 233 9.18 16.33 -23.44
N LYS A 234 8.56 17.01 -22.46
CA LYS A 234 8.82 18.43 -22.18
C LYS A 234 10.10 18.67 -21.38
N ALA A 235 10.59 17.65 -20.70
CA ALA A 235 11.82 17.72 -19.89
C ALA A 235 13.09 17.46 -20.71
N LYS A 236 12.95 17.02 -21.96
CA LYS A 236 14.02 16.85 -22.95
C LYS A 236 14.21 18.13 -23.77
#